data_AF-S8C260-F1
#
_entry.id   AF-S8C260-F1
#
_cell.length_a   1.000
_cell.length_b   1.000
_cell.length_c   1.000
_cell.angle_alpha   90.00
_cell.angle_beta   90.00
_cell.angle_gamma   90.00
#
_symmetry.space_group_name_H-M   'P 1'
#
loop_
_entity.id
_entity.type
_entity.pdbx_description
1 polymer ?
#
loop_
_entity_poly.entity_id
_entity_poly.type
_entity_poly.pdbx_seq_one_letter_code
_entity_poly.pdbx_strand_id
1 'polypeptide(L)'
;EARKQIGGSRSRVAQVHNLSERRRRDRINEKMRALQQLIPWCTNKVDKASLLDEAIQYLKSLQLQVQMMSMNYGLVPTVMPPPPMPMMMPVPAVGPPYASPMMAMMPPPSSSMGMAQLQFPV
;
A
#
# COMPACT_ATOMS: atom_id res chain seq x y z
N GLU A 1 48.53 39.08 -31.16
CA GLU A 1 47.27 38.30 -31.29
C GLU A 1 46.42 38.42 -30.03
N ALA A 2 45.12 38.69 -30.17
CA ALA A 2 44.21 38.85 -29.04
C ALA A 2 43.39 37.57 -28.79
N ARG A 3 43.77 36.76 -27.78
CA ARG A 3 42.95 35.63 -27.33
C ARG A 3 41.71 36.12 -26.59
N LYS A 4 40.62 36.30 -27.35
CA LYS A 4 39.31 36.80 -26.90
C LYS A 4 38.71 35.91 -25.79
N GLN A 5 38.51 36.45 -24.59
CA GLN A 5 38.13 35.71 -23.36
C GLN A 5 36.64 35.27 -23.31
N ILE A 6 36.11 34.61 -24.34
CA ILE A 6 34.69 34.22 -24.41
C ILE A 6 34.33 33.06 -23.45
N GLY A 7 35.32 32.32 -22.94
CA GLY A 7 35.09 31.12 -22.11
C GLY A 7 34.72 31.36 -20.64
N GLY A 8 35.00 32.53 -20.06
CA GLY A 8 35.01 32.72 -18.60
C GLY A 8 33.64 32.66 -17.88
N SER A 9 32.55 33.01 -18.57
CA SER A 9 31.19 32.88 -18.02
C SER A 9 30.66 31.46 -18.15
N ARG A 10 30.74 30.89 -19.36
CA ARG A 10 30.27 29.52 -19.66
C ARG A 10 31.02 28.45 -18.86
N SER A 11 32.31 28.67 -18.59
CA SER A 11 33.14 27.83 -17.71
C SER A 11 32.62 27.82 -16.26
N ARG A 12 32.31 28.99 -15.67
CA ARG A 12 31.77 29.07 -14.30
C ARG A 12 30.40 28.39 -14.17
N VAL A 13 29.50 28.59 -15.14
CA VAL A 13 28.19 27.91 -15.15
C VAL A 13 28.37 26.39 -15.23
N ALA A 14 29.27 25.90 -16.09
CA ALA A 14 29.59 24.48 -16.18
C ALA A 14 30.22 23.93 -14.88
N GLN A 15 31.07 24.68 -14.19
CA GLN A 15 31.64 24.29 -12.90
C GLN A 15 30.57 24.14 -11.81
N VAL A 16 29.65 25.11 -11.70
CA VAL A 16 28.52 25.05 -10.74
C VAL A 16 27.62 23.85 -11.03
N HIS A 17 27.29 23.61 -12.31
CA HIS A 17 26.52 22.43 -12.72
C HIS A 17 27.22 21.11 -12.34
N ASN A 18 28.51 20.97 -12.66
CA ASN A 18 29.30 19.79 -12.32
C ASN A 18 29.41 19.55 -10.81
N LEU A 19 29.51 20.62 -10.01
CA LEU A 19 29.51 20.52 -8.54
C LEU A 19 28.14 20.07 -8.01
N SER A 20 27.05 20.60 -8.55
CA SER A 20 25.68 20.20 -8.19
C SER A 20 25.43 18.72 -8.48
N GLU A 21 25.80 18.26 -9.67
CA GLU A 21 25.63 16.85 -10.07
C GLU A 21 26.57 15.91 -9.29
N ARG A 22 27.79 16.34 -8.94
CA ARG A 22 28.65 15.59 -8.01
C ARG A 22 27.93 15.39 -6.67
N ARG A 23 27.43 16.48 -6.04
CA ARG A 23 26.67 16.41 -4.78
C ARG A 23 25.41 15.53 -4.89
N ARG A 24 24.74 15.49 -6.06
CA ARG A 24 23.62 14.58 -6.31
C ARG A 24 24.07 13.12 -6.30
N ARG A 25 25.15 12.77 -6.99
CA ARG A 25 25.72 11.41 -6.98
C ARG A 25 26.20 10.99 -5.61
N ASP A 26 26.80 11.90 -4.85
CA ASP A 26 27.28 11.62 -3.48
C ASP A 26 26.11 11.23 -2.56
N ARG A 27 25.00 11.99 -2.56
CA ARG A 27 23.76 11.66 -1.83
C ARG A 27 23.14 10.33 -2.26
N ILE A 28 23.23 9.98 -3.55
CA ILE A 28 22.76 8.67 -4.03
C ILE A 28 23.65 7.55 -3.49
N ASN A 29 24.97 7.70 -3.58
CA ASN A 29 25.92 6.70 -3.09
C ASN A 29 25.83 6.50 -1.57
N GLU A 30 25.56 7.56 -0.81
CA GLU A 30 25.28 7.51 0.63
C GLU A 30 24.04 6.65 0.93
N LYS A 31 22.92 6.89 0.22
CA LYS A 31 21.70 6.07 0.35
C LYS A 31 21.94 4.61 -0.05
N MET A 32 22.72 4.34 -1.09
CA MET A 32 23.08 2.96 -1.48
C MET A 32 23.88 2.26 -0.37
N ARG A 33 24.82 2.95 0.30
CA ARG A 33 25.58 2.38 1.42
C ARG A 33 24.70 2.13 2.65
N ALA A 34 23.80 3.05 2.98
CA ALA A 34 22.84 2.86 4.06
C ALA A 34 21.91 1.67 3.79
N LEU A 35 21.44 1.52 2.54
CA LEU A 35 20.63 0.38 2.10
C LEU A 35 21.40 -0.95 2.23
N GLN A 36 22.67 -0.98 1.82
CA GLN A 36 23.56 -2.15 1.95
C GLN A 36 23.76 -2.61 3.40
N GLN A 37 23.69 -1.70 4.38
CA GLN A 37 23.78 -2.04 5.81
C GLN A 37 22.49 -2.62 6.39
N LEU A 38 21.35 -2.42 5.73
CA LEU A 38 20.02 -2.86 6.19
C LEU A 38 19.59 -4.21 5.62
N ILE A 39 20.18 -4.65 4.51
CA ILE A 39 19.77 -5.87 3.80
C ILE A 39 20.67 -7.05 4.21
N PRO A 40 20.08 -8.17 4.70
CA PRO A 40 20.83 -9.40 4.94
C PRO A 40 21.58 -9.87 3.69
N TRP A 41 22.72 -10.56 3.86
CA TRP A 41 23.50 -11.14 2.76
C TRP A 41 24.17 -10.15 1.79
N CYS A 42 23.86 -8.85 1.87
CA CYS A 42 24.51 -7.81 1.06
C CYS A 42 25.96 -7.56 1.51
N THR A 43 26.88 -8.38 1.01
CA THR A 43 28.33 -8.21 1.24
C THR A 43 28.86 -6.90 0.67
N ASN A 44 30.06 -6.50 1.08
CA ASN A 44 30.69 -5.23 0.65
C ASN A 44 30.83 -5.07 -0.88
N LYS A 45 30.83 -6.18 -1.64
CA LYS A 45 31.10 -6.24 -3.08
C LYS A 45 29.86 -6.42 -3.98
N VAL A 46 28.65 -6.35 -3.43
CA VAL A 46 27.42 -6.44 -4.25
C VAL A 46 27.32 -5.21 -5.17
N ASP A 47 26.98 -5.43 -6.44
CA ASP A 47 26.79 -4.36 -7.41
C ASP A 47 25.46 -3.61 -7.20
N LYS A 48 25.28 -2.50 -7.93
CA LYS A 48 24.12 -1.61 -7.71
C LYS A 48 22.78 -2.16 -8.19
N ALA A 49 22.76 -3.09 -9.14
CA ALA A 49 21.51 -3.71 -9.58
C ALA A 49 21.10 -4.80 -8.58
N SER A 50 22.02 -5.74 -8.31
CA SER A 50 21.78 -6.83 -7.35
C SER A 50 21.39 -6.32 -5.96
N LEU A 51 22.00 -5.23 -5.48
CA LEU A 51 21.63 -4.60 -4.20
C LEU A 51 20.16 -4.12 -4.17
N LEU A 52 19.61 -3.68 -5.30
CA LEU A 52 18.22 -3.24 -5.38
C LEU A 52 17.26 -4.43 -5.50
N ASP A 53 17.63 -5.49 -6.21
CA ASP A 53 16.85 -6.72 -6.30
C ASP A 53 16.74 -7.42 -4.93
N GLU A 54 17.86 -7.56 -4.22
CA GLU A 54 17.91 -8.08 -2.84
C GLU A 54 17.09 -7.21 -1.87
N ALA A 55 17.09 -5.88 -2.04
CA ALA A 55 16.24 -4.98 -1.26
C ALA A 55 14.76 -5.29 -1.43
N ILE A 56 14.32 -5.47 -2.69
CA ILE A 56 12.94 -5.77 -3.04
C ILE A 56 12.54 -7.15 -2.52
N GLN A 57 13.42 -8.14 -2.64
CA GLN A 57 13.20 -9.50 -2.14
C GLN A 57 13.10 -9.54 -0.60
N TYR A 58 13.98 -8.83 0.11
CA TYR A 58 13.93 -8.75 1.57
C TYR A 58 12.65 -8.06 2.06
N LEU A 59 12.23 -6.95 1.44
CA LEU A 59 10.97 -6.29 1.81
C LEU A 59 9.74 -7.17 1.59
N LYS A 60 9.69 -7.95 0.49
CA LYS A 60 8.62 -8.94 0.25
C LYS A 60 8.61 -10.05 1.31
N SER A 61 9.78 -10.54 1.72
CA SER A 61 9.85 -11.59 2.75
C SER A 61 9.44 -11.08 4.13
N LEU A 62 9.78 -9.83 4.48
CA LEU A 62 9.29 -9.17 5.70
C LEU A 62 7.77 -8.97 5.68
N GLN A 63 7.19 -8.54 4.56
CA GLN A 63 5.73 -8.43 4.42
C GLN A 63 5.03 -9.78 4.65
N LEU A 64 5.56 -10.87 4.09
CA LEU A 64 5.02 -12.22 4.29
C LEU A 64 5.17 -12.67 5.76
N GLN A 65 6.31 -12.41 6.41
CA GLN A 65 6.49 -12.73 7.82
C GLN A 65 5.47 -12.01 8.71
N VAL A 66 5.27 -10.70 8.50
CA VAL A 66 4.26 -9.92 9.22
C VAL A 66 2.86 -10.45 8.96
N GLN A 67 2.50 -10.78 7.71
CA GLN A 67 1.19 -11.36 7.38
C GLN A 67 0.97 -12.71 8.07
N MET A 68 1.95 -13.61 8.03
CA MET A 68 1.88 -14.92 8.68
C MET A 68 1.76 -14.79 10.20
N MET A 69 2.52 -13.88 10.82
CA MET A 69 2.40 -13.56 12.24
C MET A 69 1.01 -13.01 12.57
N SER A 70 0.52 -12.00 11.85
CA SER A 70 -0.81 -11.42 12.08
C SER A 70 -1.94 -12.43 11.90
N MET A 71 -1.84 -13.34 10.93
CA MET A 71 -2.81 -14.42 10.74
C MET A 71 -2.73 -15.44 11.90
N ASN A 72 -1.53 -15.79 12.36
CA ASN A 72 -1.34 -16.70 13.49
C ASN A 72 -1.81 -16.10 14.84
N TYR A 73 -1.69 -14.78 15.02
CA TYR A 73 -2.27 -14.06 16.17
C TYR A 73 -3.77 -13.78 16.03
N GLY A 74 -4.34 -13.85 14.82
CA GLY A 74 -5.79 -13.80 14.59
C GLY A 74 -6.50 -15.15 14.75
N LEU A 75 -5.74 -16.24 14.91
CA LEU A 75 -6.24 -17.62 15.01
C LEU A 75 -5.98 -18.29 16.37
N VAL A 76 -5.51 -17.55 17.38
CA VAL A 76 -5.83 -17.95 18.76
C VAL A 76 -7.35 -17.95 18.87
N PRO A 77 -8.00 -19.07 19.23
CA PRO A 77 -9.41 -19.04 19.56
C PRO A 77 -9.51 -18.24 20.86
N THR A 78 -9.76 -16.93 20.73
CA THR A 78 -10.37 -16.17 21.82
C THR A 78 -11.61 -16.96 22.15
N VAL A 79 -11.60 -17.60 23.32
CA VAL A 79 -12.69 -18.42 23.84
C VAL A 79 -13.81 -17.46 24.20
N MET A 80 -14.43 -16.90 23.17
CA MET A 80 -15.55 -15.99 23.26
C MET A 80 -16.68 -16.84 23.84
N PRO A 81 -17.06 -16.61 25.11
CA PRO A 81 -18.12 -17.41 25.71
C PRO A 81 -19.36 -17.23 24.83
N PRO A 82 -20.10 -18.30 24.52
CA PRO A 82 -21.31 -18.17 23.71
C PRO A 82 -22.21 -17.11 24.35
N PRO A 83 -22.77 -16.16 23.56
CA PRO A 83 -23.63 -15.14 24.12
C PRO A 83 -24.76 -15.83 24.90
N PRO A 84 -25.12 -15.35 26.10
CA PRO A 84 -26.19 -15.96 26.88
C PRO A 84 -27.45 -15.95 26.04
N MET A 85 -27.91 -17.15 25.64
CA MET A 85 -29.12 -17.33 24.85
C MET A 85 -30.25 -16.60 25.58
N PRO A 86 -31.02 -15.72 24.92
CA PRO A 86 -32.08 -14.99 25.59
C PRO A 86 -33.10 -16.00 26.13
N MET A 87 -33.16 -16.10 27.47
CA MET A 87 -34.19 -16.87 28.16
C MET A 87 -35.55 -16.32 27.73
N MET A 88 -36.25 -17.09 26.91
CA MET A 88 -37.60 -16.80 26.48
C MET A 88 -38.50 -16.75 27.72
N MET A 89 -38.93 -15.54 28.10
CA MET A 89 -39.99 -15.37 29.09
C MET A 89 -41.26 -16.05 28.53
N PRO A 90 -41.94 -16.92 29.29
CA PRO A 90 -43.19 -17.51 28.85
C PRO A 90 -44.26 -16.42 28.79
N VAL A 91 -44.63 -16.02 27.57
CA VAL A 91 -45.74 -15.10 27.33
C VAL A 91 -47.03 -15.81 27.77
N PRO A 92 -47.84 -15.24 28.68
CA PRO A 92 -49.10 -15.85 29.08
C PRO A 92 -50.07 -15.83 27.89
N ALA A 93 -50.53 -17.01 27.47
CA ALA A 93 -51.43 -17.15 26.35
C ALA A 93 -52.83 -16.63 26.69
N VAL A 94 -53.23 -15.53 26.04
CA VAL A 94 -54.63 -15.08 25.92
C VAL A 94 -54.93 -14.92 24.43
N GLY A 95 -56.01 -15.55 23.96
CA GLY A 95 -56.21 -15.87 22.55
C GLY A 95 -56.73 -14.72 21.64
N PRO A 96 -56.74 -14.95 20.31
CA PRO A 96 -57.20 -14.00 19.28
C PRO A 96 -58.71 -14.20 19.00
N PRO A 97 -59.45 -13.27 18.34
CA PRO A 97 -59.29 -13.05 16.89
C PRO A 97 -59.62 -11.65 16.33
N TYR A 98 -58.77 -11.13 15.44
CA TYR A 98 -59.28 -10.44 14.24
C TYR A 98 -58.37 -10.73 13.04
N ALA A 99 -58.99 -11.15 11.94
CA ALA A 99 -58.30 -11.41 10.68
C ALA A 99 -58.19 -10.11 9.86
N SER A 100 -57.15 -10.00 9.05
CA SER A 100 -57.06 -9.04 7.94
C SER A 100 -56.22 -9.66 6.82
N PRO A 101 -56.82 -10.10 5.70
CA PRO A 101 -56.12 -10.75 4.59
C PRO A 101 -55.81 -9.77 3.43
N MET A 102 -54.73 -10.04 2.67
CA MET A 102 -54.34 -9.33 1.42
C MET A 102 -54.06 -7.81 1.60
N MET A 103 -53.36 -7.04 0.76
CA MET A 103 -52.64 -7.17 -0.53
C MET A 103 -51.56 -6.04 -0.58
N ALA A 104 -50.61 -5.89 -1.51
CA ALA A 104 -50.26 -6.61 -2.74
C ALA A 104 -48.75 -6.50 -3.10
N MET A 105 -48.35 -7.33 -4.07
CA MET A 105 -47.31 -7.17 -5.11
C MET A 105 -46.37 -5.93 -5.10
N MET A 106 -45.07 -6.21 -5.10
CA MET A 106 -43.99 -5.37 -5.64
C MET A 106 -44.12 -5.24 -7.17
N PRO A 107 -43.83 -4.06 -7.75
CA PRO A 107 -42.64 -3.95 -8.60
C PRO A 107 -41.82 -2.66 -8.34
N PRO A 108 -40.49 -2.68 -8.55
CA PRO A 108 -39.67 -1.47 -8.52
C PRO A 108 -39.66 -0.80 -9.90
N PRO A 109 -39.85 0.54 -10.01
CA PRO A 109 -39.58 1.25 -11.24
C PRO A 109 -38.08 1.43 -11.44
N SER A 110 -37.57 0.84 -12.53
CA SER A 110 -36.20 0.97 -13.00
C SER A 110 -35.77 2.43 -13.19
N SER A 111 -34.54 2.75 -12.77
CA SER A 111 -33.77 3.90 -13.27
C SER A 111 -32.39 3.35 -13.66
N SER A 112 -32.03 3.13 -14.92
CA SER A 112 -31.92 4.11 -16.02
C SER A 112 -31.10 5.35 -15.65
N MET A 113 -29.79 5.18 -15.53
CA MET A 113 -28.86 6.06 -16.23
C MET A 113 -27.51 5.34 -16.37
N GLY A 114 -27.09 5.03 -17.58
CA GLY A 114 -25.71 4.60 -17.83
C GLY A 114 -24.80 5.83 -17.95
N MET A 115 -23.58 5.72 -17.44
CA MET A 115 -22.42 6.42 -18.00
C MET A 115 -21.23 5.47 -17.95
N ALA A 116 -20.98 4.79 -19.07
CA ALA A 116 -19.68 4.21 -19.30
C ALA A 116 -18.72 5.37 -19.57
N GLN A 117 -17.77 5.62 -18.67
CA GLN A 117 -16.68 6.56 -18.91
C GLN A 117 -15.36 5.82 -19.00
N LEU A 118 -14.79 5.97 -20.20
CA LEU A 118 -13.57 5.38 -20.70
C LEU A 118 -12.37 5.66 -19.80
N GLN A 119 -11.73 4.61 -19.29
CA GLN A 119 -10.37 4.68 -18.78
C GLN A 119 -9.42 4.17 -19.87
N PHE A 120 -8.84 5.07 -20.66
CA PHE A 120 -7.75 4.73 -21.58
C PHE A 120 -6.44 4.55 -20.81
N PRO A 121 -5.56 3.60 -21.23
CA PRO A 121 -4.21 3.46 -20.71
C PRO A 121 -3.18 4.22 -21.56
N VAL A 122 -2.34 5.03 -20.91
CA VAL A 122 -0.94 5.35 -21.29
C VAL A 122 -0.15 5.56 -20.00
#